data_AF-A0A831TKS3-F1
#
_entry.id   AF-A0A831TKS3-F1
#
_cell.length_a   1.000
_cell.length_b   1.000
_cell.length_c   1.000
_cell.angle_alpha   90.00
_cell.angle_beta   90.00
_cell.angle_gamma   90.00
#
_symmetry.space_group_name_H-M   'P 1'
#
loop_
_entity.id
_entity.type
_entity.pdbx_description
1 polymer ?
#
loop_
_entity_poly.entity_id
_entity_poly.type
_entity_poly.pdbx_seq_one_letter_code
_entity_poly.pdbx_strand_id
1 'polypeptide(L)'
;MLAFVKGDLEKATRVVAMIQNVQKAYEAQGLKTCVVITVGPDKKPELEEWVRKNNITLPLGFLPDGQLPRAYRINPEADNTVLIHKRNTVTARFVNLTEKDQQKLADAVAEMLAK
;
A
#
# COMPACT_ATOMS: atom_id res chain seq x y z
N MET A 1 1.91 -4.00 -7.26
CA MET A 1 1.59 -4.11 -5.83
C MET A 1 0.39 -3.22 -5.50
N LEU A 2 -0.51 -3.69 -4.65
CA LEU A 2 -1.53 -2.85 -4.03
C LEU A 2 -1.33 -2.87 -2.51
N ALA A 3 -1.51 -1.75 -1.84
CA ALA A 3 -1.59 -1.70 -0.39
C ALA A 3 -2.89 -1.03 0.03
N PHE A 4 -3.45 -1.47 1.15
CA PHE A 4 -4.65 -0.95 1.75
C PHE A 4 -4.30 -0.56 3.19
N VAL A 5 -4.58 0.68 3.56
CA VAL A 5 -4.28 1.19 4.90
C VAL A 5 -5.52 1.83 5.49
N LYS A 6 -5.82 1.51 6.74
CA LYS A 6 -6.99 2.00 7.45
C LYS A 6 -6.69 3.28 8.20
N GLY A 7 -7.50 4.32 7.94
CA GLY A 7 -7.94 5.42 8.83
C GLY A 7 -6.91 6.36 9.43
N ASP A 8 -5.67 5.93 9.57
CA ASP A 8 -4.66 6.57 10.39
C ASP A 8 -3.51 7.06 9.50
N LEU A 9 -3.46 8.37 9.30
CA LEU A 9 -2.48 9.00 8.41
C LEU A 9 -1.05 8.80 8.92
N GLU A 10 -0.83 8.74 10.23
CA GLU A 10 0.51 8.51 10.79
C GLU A 10 1.01 7.10 10.47
N LYS A 11 0.18 6.08 10.71
CA LYS A 11 0.50 4.70 10.31
C LYS A 11 0.66 4.58 8.80
N ALA A 12 -0.22 5.22 8.03
CA ALA A 12 -0.15 5.25 6.58
C ALA A 12 1.16 5.89 6.09
N THR A 13 1.68 6.89 6.78
CA THR A 13 2.94 7.57 6.39
C THR A 13 4.10 6.60 6.38
N ARG A 14 4.23 5.82 7.45
CA ARG A 14 5.30 4.82 7.56
C ARG A 14 5.16 3.77 6.47
N VAL A 15 3.96 3.21 6.30
CA VAL A 15 3.69 2.17 5.30
C VAL A 15 3.91 2.68 3.87
N VAL A 16 3.42 3.89 3.56
CA VAL A 16 3.58 4.49 2.23
C VAL A 16 5.03 4.85 1.93
N ALA A 17 5.77 5.41 2.89
CA ALA A 17 7.19 5.69 2.71
C ALA A 17 7.98 4.40 2.45
N MET A 18 7.66 3.33 3.18
CA MET A 18 8.27 2.01 3.01
C MET A 18 7.99 1.44 1.62
N ILE A 19 6.73 1.49 1.20
CA ILE A 19 6.29 1.04 -0.14
C ILE A 19 6.92 1.90 -1.24
N GLN A 20 7.05 3.21 -1.04
CA GLN A 20 7.67 4.12 -2.00
C GLN A 20 9.15 3.82 -2.17
N ASN A 21 9.88 3.51 -1.10
CA ASN A 21 11.27 3.07 -1.20
C ASN A 21 11.40 1.77 -1.99
N VAL A 22 10.55 0.77 -1.70
CA VAL A 22 10.54 -0.48 -2.46
C VAL A 22 10.16 -0.22 -3.91
N GLN A 23 9.12 0.57 -4.17
CA GLN A 23 8.70 0.90 -5.53
C GLN A 23 9.81 1.61 -6.30
N LYS A 24 10.49 2.61 -5.72
CA LYS A 24 11.62 3.28 -6.38
C LYS A 24 12.77 2.34 -6.68
N ALA A 25 13.08 1.40 -5.78
CA ALA A 25 14.14 0.42 -6.00
C ALA A 25 13.85 -0.53 -7.19
N TYR A 26 12.57 -0.77 -7.48
CA TYR A 26 12.11 -1.75 -8.47
C TYR A 26 11.29 -1.15 -9.62
N GLU A 27 11.15 0.18 -9.69
CA GLU A 27 10.37 0.89 -10.70
C GLU A 27 10.93 0.62 -12.10
N ALA A 28 12.26 0.62 -12.23
CA ALA A 28 12.98 0.30 -13.46
C ALA A 28 12.68 -1.13 -13.98
N GLN A 29 12.23 -2.03 -13.11
CA GLN A 29 11.83 -3.40 -13.45
C GLN A 29 10.33 -3.49 -13.80
N GLY A 30 9.63 -2.36 -13.87
CA GLY A 30 8.21 -2.28 -14.21
C GLY A 30 7.26 -2.45 -13.03
N LEU A 31 7.76 -2.34 -11.78
CA LEU A 31 6.92 -2.46 -10.60
C LEU A 31 5.95 -1.27 -10.49
N LYS A 32 4.67 -1.53 -10.76
CA LYS A 32 3.59 -0.56 -10.48
C LYS A 32 3.05 -0.79 -9.08
N THR A 33 2.98 0.27 -8.28
CA THR A 33 2.43 0.21 -6.93
C THR A 33 1.35 1.24 -6.74
N CYS A 34 0.26 0.86 -6.08
CA CYS A 34 -0.83 1.76 -5.71
C CYS A 34 -1.17 1.56 -4.23
N VAL A 35 -1.39 2.65 -3.49
CA VAL A 35 -1.81 2.57 -2.08
C VAL A 35 -3.19 3.15 -1.94
N VAL A 36 -4.09 2.37 -1.36
CA VAL A 36 -5.47 2.74 -1.08
C VAL A 36 -5.59 3.03 0.40
N ILE A 37 -6.01 4.24 0.75
CA ILE A 37 -6.24 4.62 2.13
C ILE A 37 -7.76 4.68 2.34
N THR A 38 -8.26 3.90 3.31
CA THR A 38 -9.66 3.99 3.73
C THR A 38 -9.79 5.02 4.83
N VAL A 39 -10.34 6.20 4.51
CA VAL A 39 -10.61 7.27 5.48
C VAL A 39 -12.03 7.76 5.34
N GLY A 40 -12.55 8.46 6.34
CA GLY A 40 -13.86 9.11 6.24
C GLY A 40 -13.93 10.07 5.04
N PRO A 41 -15.11 10.25 4.42
CA PRO A 41 -15.29 11.10 3.23
C PRO A 41 -14.85 12.56 3.44
N ASP A 42 -14.80 13.01 4.70
CA ASP A 42 -14.43 14.36 5.10
C ASP A 42 -12.90 14.63 5.10
N LYS A 43 -12.08 13.57 5.02
CA LYS A 43 -10.61 13.64 5.17
C LYS A 43 -9.85 13.91 3.87
N LYS A 44 -10.54 14.14 2.75
CA LYS A 44 -9.91 14.43 1.44
C LYS A 44 -8.91 15.60 1.45
N PRO A 45 -9.24 16.79 1.98
CA PRO A 45 -8.29 17.91 2.00
C PRO A 45 -7.06 17.62 2.87
N GLU A 46 -7.24 17.01 4.06
CA GLU A 46 -6.13 16.57 4.91
C GLU A 46 -5.22 15.57 4.19
N LEU A 47 -5.79 14.66 3.40
CA LEU A 47 -5.02 13.72 2.59
C LEU A 47 -4.19 14.44 1.53
N GLU A 48 -4.78 15.37 0.77
CA GLU A 48 -4.04 16.09 -0.27
C GLU A 48 -2.87 16.89 0.31
N GLU A 49 -3.08 17.56 1.45
CA GLU A 49 -2.01 18.22 2.19
C GLU A 49 -0.95 17.23 2.67
N TRP A 50 -1.38 16.08 3.21
CA TRP A 50 -0.48 15.03 3.67
C TRP A 50 0.35 14.44 2.53
N VAL A 51 -0.23 14.23 1.35
CA VAL A 51 0.46 13.78 0.13
C VAL A 51 1.54 14.76 -0.28
N ARG A 52 1.20 16.06 -0.31
CA ARG A 52 2.14 17.12 -0.60
C ARG A 52 3.27 17.20 0.43
N LYS A 53 2.93 17.16 1.71
CA LYS A 53 3.88 17.27 2.82
C LYS A 53 4.88 16.10 2.85
N ASN A 54 4.42 14.90 2.52
CA ASN A 54 5.24 13.68 2.55
C ASN A 54 5.89 13.35 1.19
N ASN A 55 5.76 14.22 0.17
CA ASN A 55 6.30 13.98 -1.18
C ASN A 55 5.95 12.58 -1.71
N ILE A 56 4.68 12.20 -1.60
CA ILE A 56 4.24 10.89 -2.08
C ILE A 56 4.02 10.99 -3.59
N THR A 57 4.88 10.29 -4.34
CA THR A 57 4.83 10.24 -5.82
C THR A 57 4.07 9.03 -6.34
N LEU A 58 3.66 8.13 -5.45
CA LEU A 58 2.89 6.94 -5.78
C LEU A 58 1.42 7.30 -6.07
N PRO A 59 0.74 6.57 -6.97
CA PRO A 59 -0.69 6.69 -7.11
C PRO A 59 -1.39 6.25 -5.82
N LEU A 60 -2.22 7.15 -5.29
CA LEU A 60 -3.02 6.93 -4.10
C LEU A 60 -4.50 6.82 -4.46
N GLY A 61 -5.13 5.76 -3.97
CA GLY A 61 -6.58 5.59 -3.99
C GLY A 61 -7.18 6.00 -2.65
N PHE A 62 -8.34 6.63 -2.69
CA PHE A 62 -9.08 6.96 -1.48
C PHE A 62 -10.42 6.26 -1.52
N LEU A 63 -10.72 5.55 -0.44
CA LEU A 63 -12.01 4.90 -0.26
C LEU A 63 -12.63 5.37 1.05
N PRO A 64 -13.97 5.53 1.09
CA PRO A 64 -14.65 5.74 2.35
C PRO A 64 -14.46 4.52 3.27
N ASP A 65 -14.36 4.77 4.57
CA ASP A 65 -14.24 3.71 5.57
C ASP A 65 -15.37 2.67 5.42
N GLY A 66 -15.01 1.38 5.52
CA GLY A 66 -15.93 0.25 5.28
C GLY A 66 -16.16 -0.14 3.82
N GLN A 67 -15.68 0.63 2.83
CA GLN A 67 -15.91 0.37 1.41
C GLN A 67 -14.75 -0.39 0.72
N LEU A 68 -14.17 -1.36 1.43
CA LEU A 68 -13.10 -2.18 0.88
C LEU A 68 -13.64 -3.10 -0.25
N PRO A 69 -12.96 -3.15 -1.41
CA PRO A 69 -13.40 -3.99 -2.51
C PRO A 69 -13.35 -5.47 -2.12
N ARG A 70 -14.52 -6.10 -2.00
CA ARG A 70 -14.69 -7.52 -1.63
C ARG A 70 -13.84 -8.47 -2.48
N ALA A 71 -13.57 -8.10 -3.74
CA ALA A 71 -12.73 -8.85 -4.66
C ALA A 71 -11.33 -9.14 -4.10
N TYR A 72 -10.78 -8.28 -3.25
CA TYR A 72 -9.43 -8.42 -2.69
C TYR A 72 -9.39 -9.16 -1.35
N ARG A 73 -10.55 -9.58 -0.80
CA ARG A 73 -10.66 -10.31 0.50
C ARG A 73 -9.79 -9.70 1.60
N ILE A 74 -9.81 -8.37 1.70
CA ILE A 74 -9.05 -7.61 2.69
C ILE A 74 -9.70 -7.82 4.05
N ASN A 75 -8.89 -8.06 5.08
CA ASN A 75 -9.42 -8.25 6.41
C ASN A 75 -9.83 -6.88 6.99
N PRO A 76 -11.12 -6.64 7.30
CA PRO A 76 -11.57 -5.35 7.85
C PRO A 76 -11.00 -5.04 9.24
N GLU A 77 -10.51 -6.07 9.93
CA GLU A 77 -9.83 -5.99 11.23
C GLU A 77 -8.33 -5.64 11.12
N ALA A 78 -7.73 -5.75 9.92
CA ALA A 78 -6.32 -5.41 9.73
C ALA A 78 -6.14 -3.88 9.60
N ASP A 79 -5.14 -3.33 10.28
CA ASP A 79 -4.74 -1.93 10.13
C ASP A 79 -4.20 -1.64 8.72
N ASN A 80 -3.45 -2.58 8.15
CA ASN A 80 -2.90 -2.48 6.81
C ASN A 80 -2.78 -3.86 6.14
N THR A 81 -3.01 -3.90 4.84
CA THR A 81 -2.90 -5.11 4.01
C THR A 81 -2.15 -4.79 2.73
N VAL A 82 -1.10 -5.54 2.42
CA VAL A 82 -0.32 -5.39 1.19
C VAL A 82 -0.46 -6.64 0.34
N LEU A 83 -0.81 -6.44 -0.93
CA LEU A 83 -1.02 -7.47 -1.93
C LEU A 83 0.00 -7.29 -3.06
N ILE A 84 0.85 -8.30 -3.23
CA ILE A 84 1.77 -8.38 -4.36
C ILE A 84 1.07 -9.13 -5.47
N HIS A 85 0.90 -8.48 -6.61
CA HIS A 85 0.28 -9.06 -7.79
C HIS A 85 1.31 -9.28 -8.89
N LYS A 86 1.29 -10.47 -9.50
CA LYS A 86 2.03 -10.81 -10.71
C LYS A 86 1.05 -11.32 -11.76
N ARG A 87 1.03 -10.72 -12.96
CA ARG A 87 0.12 -11.10 -14.07
C ARG A 87 -1.33 -11.31 -13.60
N ASN A 88 -1.87 -10.35 -12.87
CA ASN A 88 -3.24 -10.36 -12.32
C ASN A 88 -3.53 -11.42 -11.23
N THR A 89 -2.52 -12.11 -10.72
CA THR A 89 -2.65 -13.09 -9.62
C THR A 89 -1.93 -12.57 -8.38
N VAL A 90 -2.54 -12.70 -7.20
CA VAL A 90 -1.89 -12.39 -5.92
C VAL A 90 -0.83 -13.45 -5.63
N THR A 91 0.44 -13.10 -5.64
CA THR A 91 1.55 -14.01 -5.30
C THR A 91 1.89 -13.97 -3.82
N ALA A 92 1.69 -12.83 -3.15
CA ALA A 92 1.91 -12.68 -1.72
C ALA A 92 0.91 -11.71 -1.10
N ARG A 93 0.52 -11.99 0.15
CA ARG A 93 -0.36 -11.15 0.96
C ARG A 93 0.27 -10.95 2.33
N PHE A 94 0.40 -9.70 2.74
CA PHE A 94 0.83 -9.29 4.06
C PHE A 94 -0.31 -8.55 4.75
N VAL A 95 -0.54 -8.84 6.03
CA VAL A 95 -1.53 -8.17 6.87
C VAL A 95 -0.83 -7.67 8.13
N ASN A 96 -1.21 -6.50 8.64
CA ASN A 96 -0.59 -5.85 9.79
C ASN A 96 0.94 -5.69 9.61
N LEU A 97 1.33 -5.13 8.47
CA LEU A 97 2.74 -5.02 8.08
C LEU A 97 3.47 -4.06 9.01
N THR A 98 4.48 -4.57 9.72
CA THR A 98 5.35 -3.79 10.62
C THR A 98 6.73 -3.57 10.02
N GLU A 99 7.56 -2.71 10.62
CA GLU A 99 8.95 -2.49 10.18
C GLU A 99 9.77 -3.80 10.10
N LYS A 100 9.44 -4.80 10.92
CA LYS A 100 10.09 -6.12 10.89
C LYS A 100 9.78 -6.93 9.64
N ASP A 101 8.65 -6.65 8.97
CA ASP A 101 8.23 -7.34 7.76
C ASP A 101 8.64 -6.59 6.48
N GLN A 102 9.30 -5.44 6.62
CA GLN A 102 9.84 -4.68 5.49
C GLN A 102 10.76 -5.52 4.61
N GLN A 103 11.65 -6.29 5.24
CA GLN A 103 12.62 -7.11 4.52
C GLN A 103 11.92 -8.23 3.75
N LYS A 104 10.90 -8.87 4.34
CA LYS A 104 10.07 -9.89 3.67
C LYS A 104 9.26 -9.30 2.51
N LEU A 105 8.77 -8.08 2.65
CA LEU A 105 8.06 -7.39 1.57
C LEU A 105 9.01 -7.13 0.39
N ALA A 106 10.20 -6.61 0.66
CA ALA A 106 11.21 -6.36 -0.36
C ALA A 106 11.63 -7.65 -1.07
N ASP A 107 11.85 -8.73 -0.30
CA ASP A 107 12.21 -10.04 -0.82
C ASP A 107 11.11 -10.62 -1.72
N ALA A 108 9.85 -10.58 -1.28
CA ALA A 108 8.72 -11.05 -2.07
C ALA A 108 8.49 -10.22 -3.35
N VAL A 109 8.83 -8.93 -3.33
CA VAL A 109 8.84 -8.08 -4.54
C VAL A 109 9.98 -8.48 -5.48
N ALA A 110 11.18 -8.69 -4.93
CA ALA A 110 12.34 -9.12 -5.69
C ALA A 110 12.07 -10.47 -6.37
N GLU A 111 11.54 -11.46 -5.64
CA GLU A 111 11.13 -12.76 -6.19
C GLU A 111 10.05 -12.62 -7.26
N MET A 112 9.10 -11.70 -7.07
CA MET A 112 8.05 -11.44 -8.05
C MET A 112 8.63 -10.92 -9.37
N LEU A 113 9.66 -10.08 -9.31
CA LEU A 113 10.29 -9.44 -10.47
C LEU A 113 11.42 -10.27 -11.10
N ALA A 114 12.09 -11.14 -10.32
CA ALA A 114 13.18 -12.00 -10.78
C ALA A 114 12.70 -13.20 -11.63
N LYS A 115 11.39 -13.47 -11.68
CA LYS A 115 10.76 -14.54 -12.47
C LYS A 115 9.91 -13.98 -13.61
#